data_AF-A0A1Y2WSV1-F1
#
_entry.id   AF-A0A1Y2WSV1-F1
#
_cell.length_a   1.000
_cell.length_b   1.000
_cell.length_c   1.000
_cell.angle_alpha   90.00
_cell.angle_beta   90.00
_cell.angle_gamma   90.00
#
_symmetry.space_group_name_H-M   'P 1'
#
loop_
_entity.id
_entity.type
_entity.pdbx_description
1 polymer ?
#
loop_
_entity_poly.entity_id
_entity_poly.type
_entity_poly.pdbx_seq_one_letter_code
_entity_poly.pdbx_strand_id
1 'polypeptide(L)'
;MGSDTHRADERRFLDERGSSAALAPNGLNPATIMEKAVRERIVESYFWKEQCFGVNEADIVDRVVDHVSFVGGTHGANQKPSPFLCLAFKLLQLAPDDAVLDEYLRYGGEKFKYLRALACFYVRLTRRAETVYKILEPFLEDRRKLRRKGRAGTSLTYVDQFVDDLLTKDRVCATSLWQMPKREILEDLELLEPRTSPLGDIEDLLEEEEDVDMNRDTNGDARADSEDEGLVEEGEQLSDRGRRRSTSGSSGRGNSRSRSRDRSRRGMDVDSNSQSDRDNR
;
A
#
# COMPACT_ATOMS: atom_id res chain seq x y z
N MET A 1 -36.14 -1.19 17.38
CA MET A 1 -35.44 -1.12 18.68
C MET A 1 -34.05 -1.75 18.68
N GLY A 2 -33.56 -2.35 17.57
CA GLY A 2 -32.21 -2.95 17.50
C GLY A 2 -31.10 -2.07 16.88
N SER A 3 -31.39 -0.85 16.41
CA SER A 3 -30.37 0.01 15.78
C SER A 3 -29.45 0.69 16.79
N ASP A 4 -29.94 0.99 18.00
CA ASP A 4 -29.17 1.79 18.96
C ASP A 4 -28.15 0.95 19.74
N THR A 5 -28.33 -0.37 19.81
CA THR A 5 -27.39 -1.29 20.49
C THR A 5 -26.07 -1.39 19.74
N HIS A 6 -26.09 -1.53 18.40
CA HIS A 6 -24.87 -1.57 17.60
C HIS A 6 -24.02 -0.31 17.74
N ARG A 7 -24.67 0.86 17.82
CA ARG A 7 -23.97 2.14 18.02
C ARG A 7 -23.40 2.27 19.42
N ALA A 8 -24.07 1.69 20.42
CA ALA A 8 -23.58 1.64 21.80
C ALA A 8 -22.36 0.72 21.91
N ASP A 9 -22.37 -0.44 21.26
CA ASP A 9 -21.24 -1.40 21.26
C ASP A 9 -20.02 -0.82 20.53
N GLU A 10 -20.24 -0.13 19.39
CA GLU A 10 -19.18 0.60 18.69
C GLU A 10 -18.57 1.72 19.54
N ARG A 11 -19.41 2.52 20.22
CA ARG A 11 -18.92 3.54 21.15
C ARG A 11 -18.16 2.93 22.32
N ARG A 12 -18.67 1.85 22.90
CA ARG A 12 -18.03 1.16 24.01
C ARG A 12 -16.63 0.67 23.63
N PHE A 13 -16.48 0.07 22.45
CA PHE A 13 -15.17 -0.36 21.94
C PHE A 13 -14.17 0.82 21.79
N LEU A 14 -14.65 1.99 21.36
CA LEU A 14 -13.83 3.18 21.16
C LEU A 14 -13.49 3.93 22.46
N ASP A 15 -14.46 4.06 23.36
CA ASP A 15 -14.38 4.87 24.58
C ASP A 15 -13.71 4.10 25.74
N GLU A 16 -14.03 2.82 25.92
CA GLU A 16 -13.51 2.03 27.04
C GLU A 16 -12.07 1.54 26.82
N ARG A 17 -11.51 1.68 25.60
CA ARG A 17 -10.15 1.25 25.22
C ARG A 17 -9.77 -0.07 25.89
N GLY A 18 -10.65 -1.07 25.83
CA GLY A 18 -10.42 -2.42 26.34
C GLY A 18 -10.31 -2.59 27.85
N SER A 19 -10.94 -1.76 28.68
CA SER A 19 -11.19 -2.14 30.08
C SER A 19 -12.08 -3.40 30.20
N SER A 20 -12.84 -3.72 29.14
CA SER A 20 -13.72 -4.89 29.06
C SER A 20 -13.53 -5.75 27.80
N ALA A 21 -12.55 -5.45 26.94
CA ALA A 21 -12.33 -6.18 25.68
C ALA A 21 -11.24 -7.24 25.84
N ALA A 22 -11.45 -8.42 25.22
CA ALA A 22 -10.43 -9.46 25.16
C ALA A 22 -9.17 -8.95 24.45
N LEU A 23 -8.01 -9.28 25.01
CA LEU A 23 -6.72 -8.98 24.39
C LEU A 23 -6.56 -9.83 23.12
N ALA A 24 -5.89 -9.27 22.11
CA ALA A 24 -5.46 -10.04 20.96
C ALA A 24 -4.44 -11.10 21.41
N PRO A 25 -4.25 -12.20 20.63
CA PRO A 25 -3.30 -13.26 20.99
C PRO A 25 -1.84 -12.84 21.16
N ASN A 26 -1.44 -11.67 20.64
CA ASN A 26 -0.14 -11.05 20.91
C ASN A 26 -0.09 -10.20 22.20
N GLY A 27 -1.16 -10.17 22.98
CA GLY A 27 -1.28 -9.40 24.22
C GLY A 27 -1.62 -7.91 24.01
N LEU A 28 -1.80 -7.47 22.76
CA LEU A 28 -2.19 -6.09 22.47
C LEU A 28 -3.70 -5.92 22.55
N ASN A 29 -4.13 -4.72 22.93
CA ASN A 29 -5.53 -4.37 22.94
C ASN A 29 -6.00 -4.01 21.52
N PRO A 30 -6.99 -4.75 20.95
CA PRO A 30 -7.46 -4.53 19.58
C PRO A 30 -7.89 -3.09 19.28
N ALA A 31 -8.47 -2.39 20.27
CA ALA A 31 -8.92 -1.01 20.13
C ALA A 31 -7.76 0.00 20.00
N THR A 32 -6.54 -0.38 20.42
CA THR A 32 -5.37 0.51 20.40
C THR A 32 -4.31 0.13 19.37
N ILE A 33 -4.47 -0.99 18.66
CA ILE A 33 -3.52 -1.43 17.62
C ILE A 33 -3.38 -0.36 16.52
N MET A 34 -4.50 0.23 16.08
CA MET A 34 -4.48 1.31 15.09
C MET A 34 -4.32 2.67 15.75
N GLU A 35 -3.57 3.58 15.14
CA GLU A 35 -3.32 4.94 15.64
C GLU A 35 -4.64 5.70 15.91
N LYS A 36 -4.72 6.46 17.02
CA LYS A 36 -5.94 7.19 17.41
C LYS A 36 -6.49 8.07 16.28
N ALA A 37 -5.61 8.85 15.63
CA ALA A 37 -5.99 9.73 14.52
C ALA A 37 -6.59 8.95 13.34
N VAL A 38 -6.12 7.73 13.08
CA VAL A 38 -6.65 6.87 12.02
C VAL A 38 -8.03 6.34 12.41
N ARG A 39 -8.21 5.90 13.66
CA ARG A 39 -9.51 5.41 14.16
C ARG A 39 -10.60 6.48 14.06
N GLU A 40 -10.32 7.71 14.49
CA GLU A 40 -11.25 8.84 14.39
C GLU A 40 -11.68 9.08 12.92
N ARG A 41 -10.73 9.02 11.98
CA ARG A 41 -11.04 9.16 10.55
C ARG A 41 -11.88 8.01 10.01
N ILE A 42 -11.65 6.77 10.49
CA ILE A 42 -12.43 5.59 10.09
C ILE A 42 -13.87 5.76 10.54
N VAL A 43 -14.12 6.02 11.82
CA VAL A 43 -15.49 6.08 12.38
C VAL A 43 -16.28 7.29 11.87
N GLU A 44 -15.60 8.38 11.50
CA GLU A 44 -16.23 9.53 10.86
C GLU A 44 -16.54 9.30 9.38
N SER A 45 -15.86 8.36 8.73
CA SER A 45 -15.98 8.12 7.30
C SER A 45 -17.38 7.66 6.89
N TYR A 46 -17.81 8.08 5.71
CA TYR A 46 -19.08 7.66 5.13
C TYR A 46 -19.15 6.12 4.97
N PHE A 47 -18.04 5.51 4.55
CA PHE A 47 -17.97 4.06 4.38
C PHE A 47 -18.24 3.31 5.69
N TRP A 48 -17.65 3.75 6.80
CA TRP A 48 -17.89 3.11 8.09
C TRP A 48 -19.36 3.18 8.51
N LYS A 49 -19.96 4.37 8.42
CA LYS A 49 -21.33 4.62 8.88
C LYS A 49 -22.39 3.85 8.08
N GLU A 50 -22.13 3.62 6.78
CA GLU A 50 -23.10 2.97 5.89
C GLU A 50 -22.82 1.48 5.69
N GLN A 51 -21.55 1.08 5.60
CA GLN A 51 -21.15 -0.26 5.17
C GLN A 51 -20.53 -1.11 6.28
N CYS A 52 -20.04 -0.51 7.36
CA CYS A 52 -19.48 -1.24 8.51
C CYS A 52 -20.40 -1.26 9.74
N PHE A 53 -21.60 -0.68 9.63
CA PHE A 53 -22.55 -0.61 10.72
C PHE A 53 -23.24 -1.97 10.93
N GLY A 54 -23.10 -2.54 12.13
CA GLY A 54 -23.77 -3.80 12.50
C GLY A 54 -23.40 -5.01 11.64
N VAL A 55 -22.23 -5.00 10.99
CA VAL A 55 -21.78 -6.13 10.14
C VAL A 55 -21.21 -7.27 10.98
N ASN A 56 -21.50 -8.49 10.55
CA ASN A 56 -20.96 -9.73 11.10
C ASN A 56 -19.77 -10.24 10.28
N GLU A 57 -19.16 -11.37 10.68
CA GLU A 57 -18.06 -11.99 9.95
C GLU A 57 -18.44 -12.29 8.50
N ALA A 58 -19.58 -12.95 8.26
CA ALA A 58 -20.02 -13.28 6.91
C ALA A 58 -20.17 -12.04 6.01
N ASP A 59 -20.72 -10.95 6.55
CA ASP A 59 -20.91 -9.70 5.81
C ASP A 59 -19.57 -9.07 5.40
N ILE A 60 -18.48 -9.32 6.14
CA ILE A 60 -17.14 -8.82 5.76
C ILE A 60 -16.76 -9.33 4.37
N VAL A 61 -17.06 -10.60 4.06
CA VAL A 61 -16.75 -11.19 2.75
C VAL A 61 -17.44 -10.39 1.65
N ASP A 62 -18.75 -10.15 1.78
CA ASP A 62 -19.53 -9.39 0.81
C ASP A 62 -19.01 -7.95 0.68
N ARG A 63 -18.74 -7.27 1.81
CA ARG A 63 -18.20 -5.89 1.80
C ARG A 63 -16.81 -5.83 1.15
N VAL A 64 -15.97 -6.85 1.32
CA VAL A 64 -14.67 -6.90 0.65
C VAL A 64 -14.86 -7.01 -0.85
N VAL A 65 -15.73 -7.90 -1.31
CA VAL A 65 -15.99 -8.12 -2.74
C VAL A 65 -16.55 -6.86 -3.39
N ASP A 66 -17.52 -6.21 -2.75
CA ASP A 66 -18.24 -5.08 -3.34
C ASP A 66 -17.46 -3.76 -3.29
N HIS A 67 -16.63 -3.56 -2.25
CA HIS A 67 -16.09 -2.22 -1.96
C HIS A 67 -14.57 -2.13 -1.95
N VAL A 68 -13.85 -3.26 -1.84
CA VAL A 68 -12.39 -3.23 -1.80
C VAL A 68 -11.81 -3.46 -3.20
N SER A 69 -11.37 -2.36 -3.81
CA SER A 69 -10.72 -2.38 -5.13
C SER A 69 -9.21 -2.10 -5.09
N PHE A 70 -8.67 -1.80 -3.90
CA PHE A 70 -7.26 -1.54 -3.65
C PHE A 70 -6.91 -1.75 -2.18
N VAL A 71 -5.67 -2.13 -1.91
CA VAL A 71 -5.06 -2.11 -0.57
C VAL A 71 -4.47 -0.73 -0.30
N GLY A 72 -4.61 -0.22 0.92
CA GLY A 72 -4.08 1.10 1.26
C GLY A 72 -4.56 1.58 2.61
N GLY A 73 -3.89 2.60 3.13
CA GLY A 73 -4.26 3.25 4.38
C GLY A 73 -5.20 4.45 4.13
N THR A 74 -4.80 5.61 4.65
CA THR A 74 -5.44 6.88 4.30
C THR A 74 -4.88 7.46 3.01
N HIS A 75 -5.73 8.09 2.20
CA HIS A 75 -5.33 8.67 0.92
C HIS A 75 -5.96 10.04 0.65
N GLY A 76 -5.34 10.80 -0.26
CA GLY A 76 -5.77 12.16 -0.63
C GLY A 76 -5.46 13.23 0.42
N ALA A 77 -5.72 14.49 0.07
CA ALA A 77 -5.47 15.64 0.94
C ALA A 77 -6.28 15.56 2.24
N ASN A 78 -7.51 15.04 2.16
CA ASN A 78 -8.42 14.92 3.30
C ASN A 78 -8.15 13.68 4.18
N GLN A 79 -7.06 12.93 3.92
CA GLN A 79 -6.71 11.71 4.67
C GLN A 79 -7.87 10.71 4.77
N LYS A 80 -8.61 10.51 3.68
CA LYS A 80 -9.77 9.61 3.65
C LYS A 80 -9.29 8.17 3.86
N PRO A 81 -9.84 7.41 4.83
CA PRO A 81 -9.49 6.00 5.00
C PRO A 81 -10.02 5.17 3.83
N SER A 82 -9.26 4.16 3.43
CA SER A 82 -9.69 3.20 2.41
C SER A 82 -10.77 2.25 2.97
N PRO A 83 -11.64 1.68 2.11
CA PRO A 83 -12.54 0.60 2.52
C PRO A 83 -11.79 -0.58 3.16
N PHE A 84 -10.63 -0.94 2.61
CA PHE A 84 -9.74 -1.96 3.15
C PHE A 84 -9.37 -1.70 4.62
N LEU A 85 -8.96 -0.47 4.92
CA LEU A 85 -8.57 -0.06 6.27
C LEU A 85 -9.76 -0.03 7.24
N CYS A 86 -10.92 0.41 6.76
CA CYS A 86 -12.15 0.39 7.55
C CYS A 86 -12.57 -1.05 7.91
N LEU A 87 -12.51 -1.99 6.96
CA LEU A 87 -12.84 -3.39 7.22
C LEU A 87 -11.79 -4.05 8.13
N ALA A 88 -10.51 -3.69 8.01
CA ALA A 88 -9.48 -4.16 8.94
C ALA A 88 -9.77 -3.72 10.38
N PHE A 89 -10.18 -2.47 10.57
CA PHE A 89 -10.60 -1.98 11.88
C PHE A 89 -11.88 -2.67 12.38
N LYS A 90 -12.81 -3.01 11.47
CA LYS A 90 -13.99 -3.79 11.85
C LYS A 90 -13.64 -5.20 12.30
N LEU A 91 -12.71 -5.88 11.65
CA LEU A 91 -12.20 -7.18 12.11
C LEU A 91 -11.53 -7.09 13.49
N LEU A 92 -10.85 -5.98 13.80
CA LEU A 92 -10.33 -5.74 15.16
C LEU A 92 -11.44 -5.59 16.19
N GLN A 93 -12.59 -5.05 15.80
CA GLN A 93 -13.76 -4.96 16.67
C GLN A 93 -14.47 -6.30 16.84
N LEU A 94 -14.61 -7.09 15.76
CA LEU A 94 -15.27 -8.39 15.77
C LEU A 94 -14.44 -9.48 16.45
N ALA A 95 -13.11 -9.38 16.36
CA ALA A 95 -12.17 -10.36 16.90
C ALA A 95 -12.49 -11.81 16.48
N PRO A 96 -12.51 -12.12 15.16
CA PRO A 96 -12.89 -13.44 14.66
C PRO A 96 -11.95 -14.55 15.15
N ASP A 97 -12.54 -15.74 15.30
CA ASP A 97 -11.83 -16.97 15.64
C ASP A 97 -10.88 -17.44 14.53
N ASP A 98 -9.91 -18.28 14.91
CA ASP A 98 -8.92 -18.85 13.98
C ASP A 98 -9.56 -19.63 12.84
N ALA A 99 -10.72 -20.29 13.07
CA ALA A 99 -11.45 -21.01 12.03
C ALA A 99 -11.96 -20.08 10.91
N VAL A 100 -12.50 -18.92 11.28
CA VAL A 100 -12.98 -17.91 10.32
C VAL A 100 -11.81 -17.31 9.55
N LEU A 101 -10.69 -17.07 10.22
CA LEU A 101 -9.48 -16.56 9.56
C LEU A 101 -8.90 -17.56 8.57
N ASP A 102 -8.87 -18.86 8.91
CA ASP A 102 -8.42 -19.91 8.00
C ASP A 102 -9.30 -19.97 6.74
N GLU A 103 -10.61 -19.83 6.91
CA GLU A 103 -11.56 -19.75 5.79
C GLU A 103 -11.30 -18.51 4.91
N TYR A 104 -11.04 -17.34 5.51
CA TYR A 104 -10.70 -16.13 4.74
C TYR A 104 -9.37 -16.22 3.99
N LEU A 105 -8.37 -16.90 4.55
CA LEU A 105 -7.04 -17.04 3.95
C LEU A 105 -7.03 -18.07 2.83
N ARG A 106 -7.65 -19.23 3.07
CA ARG A 106 -7.70 -20.37 2.15
C ARG A 106 -8.81 -20.17 1.13
N TYR A 107 -10.02 -20.63 1.45
CA TYR A 107 -11.14 -20.68 0.50
C TYR A 107 -11.57 -19.30 0.00
N GLY A 108 -11.78 -18.36 0.92
CA GLY A 108 -12.13 -16.98 0.59
C GLY A 108 -10.99 -16.27 -0.17
N GLY A 109 -9.76 -16.52 0.25
CA GLY A 109 -8.58 -15.87 -0.31
C GLY A 109 -8.22 -16.34 -1.72
N GLU A 110 -8.50 -17.61 -2.04
CA GLU A 110 -8.33 -18.15 -3.40
C GLU A 110 -9.26 -17.45 -4.40
N LYS A 111 -10.52 -17.24 -4.01
CA LYS A 111 -11.52 -16.55 -4.84
C LYS A 111 -11.31 -15.04 -4.88
N PHE A 112 -11.01 -14.44 -3.72
CA PHE A 112 -10.96 -13.00 -3.53
C PHE A 112 -9.60 -12.57 -2.96
N LYS A 113 -8.72 -12.12 -3.85
CA LYS A 113 -7.36 -11.65 -3.48
C LYS A 113 -7.33 -10.53 -2.43
N TYR A 114 -8.34 -9.66 -2.39
CA TYR A 114 -8.43 -8.61 -1.37
C TYR A 114 -8.87 -9.13 0.00
N LEU A 115 -9.63 -10.23 0.04
CA LEU A 115 -9.98 -10.90 1.29
C LEU A 115 -8.75 -11.57 1.89
N ARG A 116 -7.94 -12.24 1.05
CA ARG A 116 -6.63 -12.77 1.46
C ARG A 116 -5.75 -11.67 2.04
N ALA A 117 -5.59 -10.56 1.31
CA ALA A 117 -4.79 -9.43 1.78
C ALA A 117 -5.30 -8.85 3.11
N LEU A 118 -6.63 -8.80 3.30
CA LEU A 118 -7.24 -8.31 4.53
C LEU A 118 -6.97 -9.25 5.70
N ALA A 119 -7.12 -10.56 5.49
CA ALA A 119 -6.86 -11.56 6.50
C ALA A 119 -5.36 -11.62 6.86
N CYS A 120 -4.45 -11.56 5.88
CA CYS A 120 -3.01 -11.46 6.14
C CYS A 120 -2.66 -10.23 6.99
N PHE A 121 -3.26 -9.09 6.66
CA PHE A 121 -3.07 -7.85 7.43
C PHE A 121 -3.59 -7.99 8.86
N TYR A 122 -4.77 -8.58 9.05
CA TYR A 122 -5.34 -8.82 10.38
C TYR A 122 -4.50 -9.79 11.23
N VAL A 123 -4.02 -10.88 10.63
CA VAL A 123 -3.12 -11.85 11.31
C VAL A 123 -1.85 -11.15 11.77
N ARG A 124 -1.22 -10.35 10.91
CA ARG A 124 -0.01 -9.59 11.26
C ARG A 124 -0.20 -8.65 12.45
N LEU A 125 -1.40 -8.09 12.61
CA LEU A 125 -1.73 -7.15 13.68
C LEU A 125 -2.01 -7.83 15.02
N THR A 126 -2.56 -9.05 15.02
CA THR A 126 -3.16 -9.66 16.22
C THR A 126 -2.46 -10.92 16.73
N ARG A 127 -1.77 -11.68 15.86
CA ARG A 127 -1.16 -12.97 16.22
C ARG A 127 0.28 -12.82 16.70
N ARG A 128 0.78 -13.83 17.42
CA ARG A 128 2.17 -13.91 17.89
C ARG A 128 3.12 -14.09 16.71
N ALA A 129 4.38 -13.65 16.86
CA ALA A 129 5.35 -13.66 15.76
C ALA A 129 5.51 -15.04 15.11
N GLU A 130 5.64 -16.11 15.90
CA GLU A 130 5.73 -17.50 15.41
C GLU A 130 4.56 -17.88 14.48
N THR A 131 3.34 -17.49 14.85
CA THR A 131 2.12 -17.82 14.12
C THR A 131 2.01 -16.97 12.87
N VAL A 132 2.44 -15.70 12.93
CA VAL A 132 2.46 -14.80 11.78
C VAL A 132 3.35 -15.38 10.68
N TYR A 133 4.57 -15.77 11.01
CA TYR A 133 5.51 -16.39 10.06
C TYR A 133 4.90 -17.66 9.42
N LYS A 134 4.46 -18.62 10.25
CA LYS A 134 3.84 -19.88 9.78
C LYS A 134 2.62 -19.68 8.87
N ILE A 135 1.78 -18.68 9.15
CA ILE A 135 0.58 -18.41 8.36
C ILE A 135 0.88 -17.61 7.10
N LEU A 136 1.79 -16.62 7.16
CA LEU A 136 1.99 -15.68 6.06
C LEU A 136 2.96 -16.20 4.99
N GLU A 137 3.98 -16.96 5.35
CA GLU A 137 5.00 -17.45 4.40
C GLU A 137 4.46 -18.23 3.20
N PRO A 138 3.47 -19.13 3.35
CA PRO A 138 2.90 -19.82 2.19
C PRO A 138 2.32 -18.87 1.14
N PHE A 139 1.91 -17.66 1.55
CA PHE A 139 1.35 -16.67 0.63
C PHE A 139 2.40 -15.82 -0.10
N LEU A 140 3.70 -16.04 0.16
CA LEU A 140 4.78 -15.49 -0.67
C LEU A 140 4.82 -16.11 -2.07
N GLU A 141 4.14 -17.25 -2.27
CA GLU A 141 3.97 -17.85 -3.59
C GLU A 141 2.85 -17.17 -4.42
N ASP A 142 2.00 -16.36 -3.77
CA ASP A 142 0.84 -15.75 -4.41
C ASP A 142 1.24 -14.54 -5.26
N ARG A 143 1.37 -14.76 -6.57
CA ARG A 143 1.79 -13.74 -7.56
C ARG A 143 0.61 -12.93 -8.13
N ARG A 144 -0.56 -12.91 -7.47
CA ARG A 144 -1.73 -12.18 -8.00
C ARG A 144 -1.54 -10.67 -7.85
N LYS A 145 -1.96 -9.93 -8.88
CA LYS A 145 -1.87 -8.45 -8.93
C LYS A 145 -2.86 -7.78 -7.97
N LEU A 146 -2.35 -6.88 -7.14
CA LEU A 146 -3.12 -5.99 -6.27
C LEU A 146 -2.93 -4.53 -6.68
N ARG A 147 -3.95 -3.70 -6.46
CA ARG A 147 -3.79 -2.25 -6.56
C ARG A 147 -3.45 -1.69 -5.18
N ARG A 148 -2.35 -0.93 -5.07
CA ARG A 148 -1.97 -0.23 -3.85
C ARG A 148 -2.30 1.24 -3.99
N LYS A 149 -2.96 1.85 -3.00
CA LYS A 149 -3.21 3.28 -2.96
C LYS A 149 -2.39 3.94 -1.86
N GLY A 150 -1.43 4.75 -2.28
CA GLY A 150 -0.61 5.57 -1.41
C GLY A 150 -1.05 7.04 -1.41
N ARG A 151 -0.22 7.90 -0.82
CA ARG A 151 -0.42 9.35 -0.86
C ARG A 151 -0.25 9.94 -2.26
N ALA A 152 0.68 9.38 -3.04
CA ALA A 152 1.06 9.85 -4.37
C ALA A 152 0.18 9.30 -5.51
N GLY A 153 -0.77 8.39 -5.22
CA GLY A 153 -1.65 7.80 -6.23
C GLY A 153 -1.82 6.30 -6.06
N THR A 154 -2.20 5.63 -7.15
CA THR A 154 -2.39 4.17 -7.20
C THR A 154 -1.23 3.53 -7.96
N SER A 155 -0.57 2.56 -7.33
CA SER A 155 0.48 1.74 -7.93
C SER A 155 0.02 0.28 -8.06
N LEU A 156 0.65 -0.44 -8.98
CA LEU A 156 0.51 -1.90 -9.06
C LEU A 156 1.45 -2.53 -8.03
N THR A 157 0.94 -3.50 -7.28
CA THR A 157 1.71 -4.35 -6.35
C THR A 157 1.24 -5.78 -6.53
N TYR A 158 1.87 -6.73 -5.86
CA TYR A 158 1.47 -8.14 -5.88
C TYR A 158 1.17 -8.64 -4.46
N VAL A 159 0.52 -9.81 -4.32
CA VAL A 159 0.16 -10.36 -3.00
C VAL A 159 1.40 -10.75 -2.22
N ASP A 160 2.31 -11.52 -2.83
CA ASP A 160 3.66 -11.81 -2.33
C ASP A 160 4.40 -10.58 -1.79
N GLN A 161 4.48 -9.50 -2.58
CA GLN A 161 5.11 -8.24 -2.16
C GLN A 161 4.37 -7.57 -1.00
N PHE A 162 3.04 -7.69 -0.96
CA PHE A 162 2.26 -7.17 0.16
C PHE A 162 2.49 -7.97 1.43
N VAL A 163 2.62 -9.30 1.32
CA VAL A 163 2.93 -10.20 2.45
C VAL A 163 4.34 -9.95 2.95
N ASP A 164 5.32 -9.81 2.06
CA ASP A 164 6.70 -9.44 2.40
C ASP A 164 6.75 -8.07 3.10
N ASP A 165 6.01 -7.07 2.60
CA ASP A 165 5.86 -5.77 3.24
C ASP A 165 5.32 -5.90 4.68
N LEU A 166 4.45 -6.88 4.97
CA LEU A 166 3.92 -7.11 6.32
C LEU A 166 4.95 -7.75 7.26
N LEU A 167 5.84 -8.59 6.74
CA LEU A 167 6.86 -9.28 7.53
C LEU A 167 8.06 -8.38 7.81
N THR A 168 8.46 -7.54 6.85
CA THR A 168 9.73 -6.78 6.90
C THR A 168 9.57 -5.33 7.30
N LYS A 169 8.44 -4.67 7.01
CA LYS A 169 8.26 -3.23 7.26
C LYS A 169 7.58 -2.95 8.58
N ASP A 170 7.96 -1.84 9.20
CA ASP A 170 7.36 -1.37 10.45
C ASP A 170 5.97 -0.74 10.25
N ARG A 171 5.65 -0.30 9.02
CA ARG A 171 4.43 0.46 8.76
C ARG A 171 3.81 0.10 7.42
N VAL A 172 2.58 -0.40 7.48
CA VAL A 172 1.80 -0.82 6.30
C VAL A 172 0.37 -0.26 6.40
N CYS A 173 -0.19 0.19 5.28
CA CYS A 173 -1.56 0.71 5.19
C CYS A 173 -1.92 1.77 6.27
N ALA A 174 -1.02 2.73 6.50
CA ALA A 174 -1.18 3.78 7.52
C ALA A 174 -1.35 3.27 8.97
N THR A 175 -0.94 2.02 9.22
CA THR A 175 -0.92 1.41 10.54
C THR A 175 0.52 1.05 10.89
N SER A 176 0.95 1.48 12.06
CA SER A 176 2.25 1.09 12.62
C SER A 176 2.11 -0.33 13.19
N LEU A 177 2.90 -1.25 12.66
CA LEU A 177 2.91 -2.64 13.09
C LEU A 177 3.72 -2.76 14.39
N TRP A 178 3.34 -3.70 15.24
CA TRP A 178 4.12 -4.01 16.43
C TRP A 178 5.42 -4.71 16.02
N GLN A 179 6.49 -4.44 16.77
CA GLN A 179 7.84 -4.93 16.50
C GLN A 179 7.92 -6.41 16.83
N MET A 180 8.16 -7.23 15.80
CA MET A 180 8.36 -8.67 15.96
C MET A 180 9.85 -8.98 16.07
N PRO A 181 10.24 -10.03 16.81
CA PRO A 181 11.57 -10.60 16.68
C PRO A 181 11.85 -10.95 15.22
N LYS A 182 13.10 -10.70 14.79
CA LYS A 182 13.58 -11.15 13.49
C LYS A 182 13.48 -12.66 13.40
N ARG A 183 13.31 -13.17 12.18
CA ARG A 183 13.23 -14.60 11.92
C ARG A 183 14.43 -15.38 12.47
N GLU A 184 15.64 -14.88 12.23
CA GLU A 184 16.92 -15.46 12.71
C GLU A 184 16.86 -15.80 14.22
N ILE A 185 16.33 -14.87 15.02
CA ILE A 185 16.22 -15.05 16.48
C ILE A 185 15.22 -16.17 16.82
N LEU A 186 14.16 -16.34 16.02
CA LEU A 186 13.16 -17.39 16.24
C LEU A 186 13.66 -18.76 15.77
N GLU A 187 14.54 -18.79 14.78
CA GLU A 187 15.24 -20.00 14.34
C GLU A 187 16.28 -20.45 15.39
N ASP A 188 17.06 -19.52 15.93
CA ASP A 188 18.03 -19.78 17.00
C ASP A 188 17.36 -20.31 18.29
N LEU A 189 16.12 -19.90 18.54
CA LEU A 189 15.31 -20.36 19.68
C LEU A 189 14.55 -21.66 19.39
N GLU A 190 14.74 -22.27 18.21
CA GLU A 190 14.04 -23.49 17.75
C GLU A 190 12.50 -23.35 17.75
N LEU A 191 11.98 -22.12 17.66
CA LEU A 191 10.54 -21.82 17.57
C LEU A 191 10.04 -21.89 16.12
N LEU A 192 10.95 -21.67 15.17
CA LEU A 192 10.72 -21.78 13.73
C LEU A 192 11.83 -22.60 13.07
N GLU A 193 11.43 -23.39 12.08
CA GLU A 193 12.38 -24.04 11.19
C GLU A 193 12.86 -23.05 10.12
N PRO A 194 14.08 -23.26 9.57
CA PRO A 194 14.55 -22.53 8.41
C PRO A 194 13.51 -22.51 7.30
N ARG A 195 13.31 -21.34 6.67
CA ARG A 195 12.30 -21.21 5.62
C ARG A 195 12.72 -22.02 4.39
N THR A 196 11.93 -23.02 4.04
CA THR A 196 12.04 -23.69 2.73
C THR A 196 11.36 -22.83 1.67
N SER A 197 12.13 -22.36 0.70
CA SER A 197 11.59 -21.62 -0.44
C SER A 197 10.91 -22.60 -1.39
N PRO A 198 9.74 -22.26 -1.98
CA PRO A 198 9.16 -23.07 -3.06
C PRO A 198 10.07 -23.20 -4.29
N LEU A 199 11.05 -22.30 -4.43
CA LEU A 199 12.05 -22.32 -5.49
C LEU A 199 13.26 -23.22 -5.16
N GLY A 200 13.28 -23.91 -4.01
CA GLY A 200 14.44 -24.70 -3.58
C GLY A 200 15.55 -23.85 -2.95
N ASP A 201 16.71 -24.47 -2.77
CA ASP A 201 17.90 -23.80 -2.25
C ASP A 201 18.51 -22.89 -3.33
N ILE A 202 19.15 -21.79 -2.89
CA ILE A 202 19.76 -20.81 -3.80
C ILE A 202 20.88 -21.45 -4.62
N GLU A 203 21.59 -22.42 -4.05
CA GLU A 203 22.65 -23.17 -4.73
C GLU A 203 22.08 -23.99 -5.90
N ASP A 204 20.98 -24.72 -5.69
CA ASP A 204 20.31 -25.48 -6.74
C ASP A 204 19.83 -24.58 -7.90
N LEU A 205 19.32 -23.38 -7.60
CA LEU A 205 18.86 -22.43 -8.61
C LEU A 205 20.00 -21.84 -9.44
N LEU A 206 21.17 -21.62 -8.83
CA LEU A 206 22.35 -21.12 -9.52
C LEU A 206 22.93 -22.20 -10.45
N GLU A 207 22.95 -23.46 -10.01
CA GLU A 207 23.33 -24.60 -10.84
C GLU A 207 22.38 -24.76 -12.04
N GLU A 208 21.07 -24.63 -11.83
CA GLU A 208 20.08 -24.66 -12.92
C GLU A 208 20.28 -23.50 -13.91
N GLU A 209 20.62 -22.28 -13.47
CA GLU A 209 20.89 -21.13 -14.34
C GLU A 209 22.17 -21.30 -15.19
N GLU A 210 23.24 -21.85 -14.60
CA GLU A 210 24.51 -22.10 -15.30
C GLU A 210 24.35 -23.14 -16.44
N ASP A 211 23.50 -24.15 -16.26
CA ASP A 211 23.18 -25.16 -17.30
C ASP A 211 22.40 -24.58 -18.50
N VAL A 212 21.63 -23.50 -18.31
CA VAL A 212 20.87 -22.86 -19.40
C VAL A 212 21.76 -21.99 -20.29
N ASP A 213 22.75 -21.30 -19.72
CA ASP A 213 23.70 -20.48 -20.50
C ASP A 213 24.65 -21.37 -21.33
N MET A 214 25.05 -22.55 -20.82
CA MET A 214 25.89 -23.50 -21.56
C MET A 214 25.17 -24.14 -22.77
N ASN A 215 23.84 -24.15 -22.80
CA ASN A 215 23.05 -24.63 -23.95
C ASN A 215 22.76 -23.55 -25.00
N ARG A 216 23.06 -22.28 -24.72
CA ARG A 216 22.82 -21.17 -25.66
C ARG A 216 23.94 -20.99 -26.69
N ASP A 217 25.14 -21.50 -26.40
CA ASP A 217 26.31 -21.42 -27.27
C ASP A 217 26.40 -22.54 -28.33
N THR A 218 25.46 -23.50 -28.35
CA THR A 218 25.55 -24.66 -29.27
C THR A 218 24.65 -24.59 -30.50
N ASN A 219 23.87 -23.52 -30.72
CA ASN A 219 23.02 -23.41 -31.92
C ASN A 219 22.94 -21.98 -32.52
N GLY A 220 23.77 -21.70 -33.54
CA GLY A 220 23.64 -20.55 -34.45
C GLY A 220 24.99 -20.05 -34.98
N ASP A 221 25.66 -20.80 -35.84
CA ASP A 221 25.64 -20.67 -37.32
C ASP A 221 26.60 -19.59 -37.88
N ALA A 222 27.36 -20.04 -38.86
CA ALA A 222 28.51 -19.46 -39.52
C ALA A 222 28.19 -18.17 -40.30
N ARG A 223 29.09 -17.16 -40.23
CA ARG A 223 29.50 -16.34 -41.39
C ARG A 223 30.94 -15.81 -41.26
N ALA A 224 31.80 -16.44 -42.05
CA ALA A 224 32.94 -15.93 -42.81
C ALA A 224 33.54 -14.54 -42.46
N ASP A 225 34.81 -14.59 -42.04
CA ASP A 225 35.98 -14.11 -42.79
C ASP A 225 36.03 -12.63 -43.23
N SER A 226 36.89 -11.85 -42.55
CA SER A 226 37.87 -10.98 -43.19
C SER A 226 38.89 -10.48 -42.16
N GLU A 227 40.13 -10.94 -42.33
CA GLU A 227 41.36 -10.39 -41.73
C GLU A 227 41.59 -8.94 -42.19
N ASP A 228 41.98 -8.04 -41.27
CA ASP A 228 42.92 -6.95 -41.57
C ASP A 228 43.54 -6.43 -40.26
N GLU A 229 44.88 -6.49 -40.21
CA GLU A 229 45.70 -6.03 -39.11
C GLU A 229 46.04 -4.53 -39.24
N GLY A 230 46.22 -3.81 -38.12
CA GLY A 230 47.08 -2.64 -38.16
C GLY A 230 46.87 -1.55 -37.10
N LEU A 231 47.82 -1.51 -36.16
CA LEU A 231 48.54 -0.33 -35.65
C LEU A 231 47.83 0.73 -34.77
N VAL A 232 48.37 0.89 -33.55
CA VAL A 232 48.72 2.10 -32.74
C VAL A 232 48.12 3.46 -33.18
N GLU A 233 47.69 4.38 -32.31
CA GLU A 233 48.43 5.02 -31.20
C GLU A 233 47.50 6.00 -30.42
N GLU A 234 47.96 6.44 -29.24
CA GLU A 234 47.36 7.43 -28.34
C GLU A 234 47.17 8.83 -28.97
N GLY A 235 46.23 9.62 -28.45
CA GLY A 235 46.15 11.05 -28.79
C GLY A 235 44.91 11.77 -28.25
N GLU A 236 45.09 12.47 -27.14
CA GLU A 236 44.14 13.41 -26.58
C GLU A 236 43.89 14.65 -27.49
N GLN A 237 42.78 15.35 -27.19
CA GLN A 237 42.52 16.78 -27.37
C GLN A 237 41.67 17.27 -28.57
N LEU A 238 40.50 17.78 -28.17
CA LEU A 238 39.93 19.10 -28.46
C LEU A 238 39.25 19.41 -29.80
N SER A 239 38.02 19.88 -29.62
CA SER A 239 37.36 21.04 -30.27
C SER A 239 36.55 20.83 -31.56
N ASP A 240 35.25 21.11 -31.38
CA ASP A 240 34.45 22.05 -32.16
C ASP A 240 34.46 21.92 -33.70
N ARG A 241 33.37 21.37 -34.25
CA ARG A 241 32.46 22.09 -35.17
C ARG A 241 31.47 21.16 -35.86
N GLY A 242 30.19 21.49 -35.69
CA GLY A 242 29.35 21.81 -36.83
C GLY A 242 28.76 20.65 -37.65
N ARG A 243 27.46 20.43 -37.41
CA ARG A 243 26.38 20.36 -38.41
C ARG A 243 26.55 19.39 -39.59
N ARG A 244 25.60 18.45 -39.68
CA ARG A 244 24.56 18.46 -40.72
C ARG A 244 23.43 17.50 -40.38
N ARG A 245 22.26 18.09 -40.13
CA ARG A 245 20.95 17.44 -40.07
C ARG A 245 20.24 17.82 -41.37
N SER A 246 19.80 16.84 -42.14
CA SER A 246 18.97 17.04 -43.33
C SER A 246 17.50 17.27 -42.95
N THR A 247 17.03 18.43 -43.43
CA THR A 247 15.68 18.91 -43.76
C THR A 247 14.76 17.82 -44.34
N SER A 248 13.43 17.81 -44.18
CA SER A 248 12.41 18.86 -44.43
C SER A 248 11.06 18.39 -43.84
N GLY A 249 10.25 19.24 -43.19
CA GLY A 249 9.19 20.11 -43.73
C GLY A 249 7.90 19.83 -42.93
N SER A 250 6.91 20.69 -42.72
CA SER A 250 6.64 22.10 -43.01
C SER A 250 5.42 22.52 -42.15
N SER A 251 5.13 23.83 -42.13
CA SER A 251 3.95 24.54 -41.56
C SER A 251 3.97 24.82 -40.05
N GLY A 252 3.82 26.04 -39.53
CA GLY A 252 3.56 27.36 -40.11
C GLY A 252 2.60 28.17 -39.22
N ARG A 253 2.97 29.42 -38.88
CA ARG A 253 2.25 30.50 -38.13
C ARG A 253 2.44 30.44 -36.59
N GLY A 254 3.09 31.36 -35.87
CA GLY A 254 3.20 32.84 -35.95
C GLY A 254 2.13 33.47 -35.04
N ASN A 255 2.34 34.41 -34.10
CA ASN A 255 3.46 35.25 -33.67
C ASN A 255 3.03 36.03 -32.38
N SER A 256 3.97 36.36 -31.49
CA SER A 256 3.99 37.52 -30.54
C SER A 256 2.92 37.62 -29.42
N ARG A 257 3.14 38.15 -28.20
CA ARG A 257 4.23 38.94 -27.59
C ARG A 257 4.00 38.97 -26.06
N SER A 258 5.11 39.01 -25.33
CA SER A 258 5.35 39.47 -23.95
C SER A 258 4.37 40.50 -23.34
N ARG A 259 4.15 40.43 -22.01
CA ARG A 259 4.12 41.62 -21.13
C ARG A 259 4.14 41.28 -19.64
N SER A 260 5.23 41.70 -18.99
CA SER A 260 5.35 42.02 -17.57
C SER A 260 4.38 43.14 -17.19
N ARG A 261 3.81 43.11 -15.97
CA ARG A 261 3.22 44.31 -15.35
C ARG A 261 3.43 44.35 -13.84
N ASP A 262 4.25 45.33 -13.47
CA ASP A 262 4.35 46.03 -12.21
C ASP A 262 3.00 46.40 -11.58
N ARG A 263 3.00 46.37 -10.24
CA ARG A 263 1.95 46.90 -9.37
C ARG A 263 2.29 48.34 -9.00
N SER A 264 1.45 49.30 -9.41
CA SER A 264 1.42 50.64 -8.86
C SER A 264 0.03 50.97 -8.32
N ARG A 265 0.04 51.47 -7.08
CA ARG A 265 -1.08 51.98 -6.28
C ARG A 265 -1.38 53.44 -6.65
N ARG A 266 -2.66 53.82 -6.55
CA ARG A 266 -3.31 55.16 -6.41
C ARG A 266 -4.54 55.16 -7.35
N GLY A 267 -5.73 55.61 -6.97
CA GLY A 267 -6.27 56.31 -5.80
C GLY A 267 -7.62 56.94 -6.20
N MET A 268 -8.29 57.56 -5.23
CA MET A 268 -9.44 58.49 -5.30
C MET A 268 -10.87 57.94 -5.14
N ASP A 269 -11.34 58.06 -3.89
CA ASP A 269 -12.37 59.02 -3.41
C ASP A 269 -13.60 59.29 -4.28
N VAL A 270 -14.79 59.12 -3.69
CA VAL A 270 -15.87 60.15 -3.63
C VAL A 270 -16.75 59.90 -2.38
N ASP A 271 -16.87 60.94 -1.56
CA ASP A 271 -17.79 61.16 -0.43
C ASP A 271 -19.29 61.15 -0.80
N SER A 272 -20.15 60.80 0.17
CA SER A 272 -21.25 61.70 0.63
C SER A 272 -22.16 61.05 1.70
N ASN A 273 -21.88 61.37 2.95
CA ASN A 273 -22.78 61.90 4.00
C ASN A 273 -24.32 61.71 3.90
N SER A 274 -24.92 61.12 4.95
CA SER A 274 -26.17 61.63 5.54
C SER A 274 -26.40 61.08 6.96
N GLN A 275 -26.50 62.00 7.91
CA GLN A 275 -26.86 61.83 9.32
C GLN A 275 -28.28 61.28 9.51
N SER A 276 -28.49 60.53 10.60
CA SER A 276 -29.68 60.70 11.44
C SER A 276 -29.42 60.16 12.85
N ASP A 277 -29.27 61.09 13.78
CA ASP A 277 -29.57 60.90 15.19
C ASP A 277 -31.03 60.48 15.39
N ARG A 278 -31.30 59.65 16.40
CA ARG A 278 -32.49 59.78 17.26
C ARG A 278 -32.40 58.88 18.49
N ASP A 279 -32.34 59.54 19.64
CA ASP A 279 -32.87 59.08 20.92
C ASP A 279 -34.30 58.52 20.79
N ASN A 280 -34.63 57.45 21.54
CA ASN A 280 -35.71 57.47 22.54
C ASN A 280 -35.88 56.13 23.28
N ARG A 281 -35.98 56.23 24.60
CA ARG A 281 -36.62 55.33 25.59
C ARG A 281 -36.00 53.96 25.89
#